data_AF-A0A4V2FR61-F1
#
_entry.id   AF-A0A4V2FR61-F1
#
_cell.length_a   1.000
_cell.length_b   1.000
_cell.length_c   1.000
_cell.angle_alpha   90.00
_cell.angle_beta   90.00
_cell.angle_gamma   90.00
#
_symmetry.space_group_name_H-M   'P 1'
#
loop_
_entity.id
_entity.type
_entity.pdbx_description
1 polymer ?
#
loop_
_entity_poly.entity_id
_entity_poly.type
_entity_poly.pdbx_seq_one_letter_code
_entity_poly.pdbx_strand_id
1 'polypeptide(L)'
;MASLTLDGAATIAQDSTFQRRVALAFYFVARKVVTETGTTGKEQRVAFARSIVLQGLDMFTQYAALVVTDPTIVAAGPTAQAGITDAQIIAAVTGMWNSLSNV
;
A
#
# COMPACT_ATOMS: atom_id res chain seq x y z
N MET A 1 24.26 6.88 1.72
CA MET A 1 22.82 6.60 1.52
C MET A 1 22.19 6.54 2.89
N ALA A 2 21.24 7.43 3.22
CA ALA A 2 20.63 7.46 4.54
C ALA A 2 19.57 6.36 4.63
N SER A 3 19.92 5.24 5.24
CA SER A 3 18.97 4.17 5.56
C SER A 3 17.92 4.70 6.53
N LEU A 4 16.64 4.41 6.26
CA LEU A 4 15.55 4.65 7.19
C LEU A 4 15.87 3.91 8.50
N THR A 5 16.00 4.63 9.62
CA THR A 5 16.12 3.98 10.94
C THR A 5 14.76 3.37 11.30
N LEU A 6 14.76 2.28 12.06
CA LEU A 6 13.55 1.59 12.49
C LEU A 6 12.55 2.57 13.18
N ASP A 7 13.07 3.53 13.94
CA ASP A 7 12.31 4.60 14.59
C ASP A 7 11.68 5.59 13.60
N GLY A 8 12.36 5.90 12.50
CA GLY A 8 11.82 6.74 11.43
C GLY A 8 10.67 6.06 10.68
N ALA A 9 10.77 4.74 10.47
CA ALA A 9 9.70 3.95 9.86
C ALA A 9 8.43 3.97 10.70
N ALA A 10 8.58 3.74 12.01
CA ALA A 10 7.46 3.76 12.95
C ALA A 10 6.77 5.13 12.98
N THR A 11 7.55 6.21 12.94
CA THR A 11 7.03 7.59 12.93
C THR A 11 6.22 7.87 11.66
N ILE A 12 6.74 7.50 10.48
CA ILE A 12 6.01 7.67 9.20
C ILE A 12 4.76 6.79 9.15
N ALA A 13 4.81 5.57 9.68
CA ALA A 13 3.65 4.68 9.74
C ALA A 13 2.52 5.21 10.65
N GLN A 14 2.85 5.99 11.67
CA GLN A 14 1.87 6.63 12.56
C GLN A 14 1.33 7.95 12.01
N ASP A 15 1.93 8.50 10.96
CA ASP A 15 1.46 9.72 10.34
C ASP A 15 0.13 9.50 9.61
N SER A 16 -0.86 10.32 9.98
CA SER A 16 -2.23 10.22 9.46
C SER A 16 -2.34 10.56 7.96
N THR A 17 -1.46 11.42 7.44
CA THR A 17 -1.42 11.76 6.01
C THR A 17 -0.90 10.58 5.21
N PHE A 18 0.19 9.96 5.66
CA PHE A 18 0.77 8.77 5.04
C PHE A 18 -0.21 7.60 5.10
N GLN A 19 -0.82 7.33 6.26
CA GLN A 19 -1.87 6.31 6.40
C GLN A 19 -3.03 6.52 5.42
N ARG A 20 -3.48 7.77 5.25
CA ARG A 20 -4.56 8.08 4.32
C ARG A 20 -4.15 7.88 2.87
N ARG A 21 -2.92 8.25 2.50
CA ARG A 21 -2.35 8.00 1.16
C ARG A 21 -2.22 6.51 0.87
N VAL A 22 -1.78 5.71 1.84
CA VAL A 22 -1.73 4.24 1.76
C VAL A 22 -3.13 3.66 1.57
N ALA A 23 -4.12 4.10 2.36
CA ALA A 23 -5.49 3.64 2.23
C ALA A 23 -6.09 3.95 0.85
N LEU A 24 -5.86 5.16 0.34
CA LEU A 24 -6.27 5.55 -1.01
C LEU A 24 -5.58 4.72 -2.09
N ALA A 25 -4.29 4.45 -1.95
CA ALA A 25 -3.55 3.59 -2.87
C ALA A 25 -4.10 2.15 -2.88
N PHE A 26 -4.39 1.57 -1.72
CA PHE A 26 -5.03 0.25 -1.61
C PHE A 26 -6.39 0.22 -2.31
N TYR A 27 -7.21 1.23 -2.07
CA TYR A 27 -8.52 1.35 -2.71
C TYR A 27 -8.41 1.50 -4.24
N PHE A 28 -7.45 2.31 -4.71
CA PHE A 28 -7.20 2.47 -6.14
C PHE A 28 -6.76 1.16 -6.80
N VAL A 29 -5.82 0.44 -6.20
CA VAL A 29 -5.38 -0.88 -6.67
C VAL A 29 -6.56 -1.85 -6.68
N ALA A 30 -7.34 -1.93 -5.60
CA ALA A 30 -8.50 -2.81 -5.53
C ALA A 30 -9.53 -2.50 -6.63
N ARG A 31 -9.87 -1.22 -6.87
CA ARG A 31 -10.76 -0.86 -7.99
C ARG A 31 -10.20 -1.31 -9.33
N LYS A 32 -8.90 -1.10 -9.56
CA LYS A 32 -8.24 -1.56 -10.79
C LYS A 32 -8.40 -3.07 -10.97
N VAL A 33 -8.14 -3.85 -9.93
CA VAL A 33 -8.29 -5.31 -9.93
C VAL A 33 -9.74 -5.76 -10.18
N VAL A 34 -10.73 -5.08 -9.60
CA VAL A 34 -12.15 -5.39 -9.87
C VAL A 34 -12.53 -5.15 -11.33
N THR A 35 -11.90 -4.17 -11.97
CA THR A 35 -12.15 -3.81 -13.38
C THR A 35 -11.26 -4.53 -14.38
N GLU A 36 -10.28 -5.33 -13.93
CA GLU A 36 -9.42 -6.12 -14.83
C GLU A 36 -10.26 -7.17 -15.56
N THR A 37 -10.17 -7.19 -16.90
CA THR A 37 -10.77 -8.22 -17.75
C THR A 37 -9.79 -9.39 -17.91
N GLY A 38 -10.28 -10.64 -17.90
CA GLY A 38 -9.42 -11.83 -17.98
C GLY A 38 -8.97 -12.38 -16.61
N THR A 39 -9.91 -12.53 -15.68
CA THR A 39 -9.66 -12.97 -14.30
C THR A 39 -9.71 -14.49 -14.12
N THR A 40 -9.67 -15.26 -15.21
CA THR A 40 -9.66 -16.74 -15.18
C THR A 40 -8.49 -17.22 -14.32
N GLY A 41 -8.77 -17.89 -13.20
CA GLY A 41 -7.76 -18.34 -12.21
C GLY A 41 -7.35 -17.29 -11.17
N LYS A 42 -7.99 -16.10 -11.13
CA LYS A 42 -7.72 -15.01 -10.18
C LYS A 42 -8.98 -14.56 -9.42
N GLU A 43 -9.95 -15.45 -9.28
CA GLU A 43 -11.26 -15.16 -8.67
C GLU A 43 -11.14 -14.72 -7.21
N GLN A 44 -10.24 -15.33 -6.45
CA GLN A 44 -9.95 -14.95 -5.06
C GLN A 44 -9.35 -13.54 -4.96
N ARG A 45 -8.43 -13.19 -5.88
CA ARG A 45 -7.87 -11.82 -5.97
C ARG A 45 -8.95 -10.78 -6.23
N VAL A 46 -9.92 -11.10 -7.09
CA VAL A 46 -11.06 -10.21 -7.39
C VAL A 46 -12.05 -10.15 -6.22
N ALA A 47 -12.34 -11.28 -5.57
CA ALA A 47 -13.21 -11.33 -4.40
C ALA A 47 -12.62 -10.50 -3.24
N PHE A 48 -11.31 -10.61 -3.02
CA PHE A 48 -10.58 -9.79 -2.05
C PHE A 48 -10.61 -8.30 -2.42
N ALA A 49 -10.44 -7.96 -3.71
CA ALA A 49 -10.60 -6.59 -4.18
C ALA A 49 -12.01 -6.03 -3.93
N ARG A 50 -13.04 -6.83 -4.14
CA ARG A 50 -14.43 -6.44 -3.86
C ARG A 50 -14.68 -6.26 -2.37
N SER A 51 -14.20 -7.16 -1.51
CA SER A 51 -14.35 -7.00 -0.06
C SER A 51 -13.67 -5.73 0.43
N ILE A 52 -12.53 -5.37 -0.17
CA ILE A 52 -11.80 -4.16 0.16
C ILE A 52 -12.56 -2.89 -0.23
N VAL A 53 -13.16 -2.86 -1.41
CA VAL A 53 -13.98 -1.73 -1.87
C VAL A 53 -15.22 -1.55 -0.97
N LEU A 54 -15.75 -2.63 -0.39
CA LEU A 54 -16.94 -2.61 0.47
C LEU A 54 -16.68 -2.23 1.94
N GLN A 55 -15.49 -2.52 2.48
CA GLN A 55 -15.17 -2.34 3.90
C GLN A 55 -14.69 -0.93 4.27
N GLY A 56 -14.52 -0.03 3.30
CA GLY A 56 -14.14 1.37 3.54
C GLY A 56 -12.65 1.58 3.82
N LEU A 57 -12.20 2.84 3.70
CA LEU A 57 -10.77 3.19 3.70
C LEU A 57 -10.06 2.96 5.04
N ASP A 58 -10.79 3.03 6.15
CA ASP A 58 -10.20 3.02 7.50
C ASP A 58 -9.50 1.70 7.83
N MET A 59 -9.98 0.57 7.31
CA MET A 59 -9.33 -0.73 7.49
C MET A 59 -7.91 -0.77 6.89
N PHE A 60 -7.60 0.09 5.92
CA PHE A 60 -6.30 0.04 5.23
C PHE A 60 -5.22 0.89 5.87
N THR A 61 -5.59 1.75 6.82
CA THR A 61 -4.63 2.56 7.57
C THR A 61 -3.64 1.69 8.34
N GLN A 62 -4.06 0.52 8.83
CA GLN A 62 -3.20 -0.44 9.52
C GLN A 62 -2.08 -1.02 8.65
N TYR A 63 -2.24 -1.01 7.31
CA TYR A 63 -1.22 -1.49 6.38
C TYR A 63 -0.10 -0.46 6.15
N ALA A 64 -0.23 0.78 6.66
CA ALA A 64 0.83 1.78 6.55
C ALA A 64 2.15 1.30 7.17
N ALA A 65 2.08 0.56 8.29
CA ALA A 65 3.25 -0.03 8.94
C ALA A 65 3.94 -1.11 8.08
N LEU A 66 3.21 -1.76 7.18
CA LEU A 66 3.79 -2.71 6.22
C LEU A 66 4.35 -1.97 5.00
N VAL A 67 3.62 -0.99 4.47
CA VAL A 67 4.06 -0.20 3.30
C VAL A 67 5.31 0.62 3.60
N VAL A 68 5.48 1.14 4.81
CA VAL A 68 6.69 1.90 5.17
C VAL A 68 7.97 1.04 5.15
N THR A 69 7.84 -0.28 5.31
CA THR A 69 8.98 -1.21 5.25
C THR A 69 9.35 -1.61 3.82
N ASP A 70 8.54 -1.22 2.83
CA ASP A 70 8.85 -1.49 1.44
C ASP A 70 10.15 -0.78 1.03
N PRO A 71 11.08 -1.47 0.34
CA PRO A 71 12.38 -0.90 -0.02
C PRO A 71 12.29 0.37 -0.87
N THR A 72 11.21 0.55 -1.65
CA THR A 72 11.00 1.78 -2.44
C THR A 72 10.64 3.00 -1.58
N ILE A 73 10.02 2.76 -0.41
CA ILE A 73 9.73 3.78 0.60
C ILE A 73 10.95 4.00 1.50
N VAL A 74 11.61 2.92 1.93
CA VAL A 74 12.85 2.97 2.73
C VAL A 74 13.96 3.73 2.00
N ALA A 75 14.07 3.56 0.68
CA ALA A 75 15.04 4.27 -0.16
C ALA A 75 14.79 5.78 -0.25
N ALA A 76 13.56 6.27 0.04
CA ALA A 76 13.27 7.70 0.05
C ALA A 76 13.93 8.41 1.25
N GLY A 77 14.19 7.69 2.35
CA GLY A 77 14.90 8.19 3.53
C GLY A 77 13.99 8.76 4.65
N PRO A 78 14.45 8.74 5.92
CA PRO A 78 13.61 9.00 7.11
C PRO A 78 13.14 10.45 7.28
N THR A 79 13.81 11.42 6.63
CA THR A 79 13.39 12.82 6.58
C THR A 79 12.47 13.13 5.39
N ALA A 80 12.13 12.12 4.59
CA ALA A 80 11.55 12.30 3.26
C ALA A 80 10.06 11.98 3.19
N GLN A 81 9.27 12.20 4.24
CA GLN A 81 7.81 12.11 4.09
C GLN A 81 7.30 13.04 2.95
N ALA A 82 7.92 14.22 2.81
CA ALA A 82 7.70 15.13 1.69
C ALA A 82 8.27 14.62 0.35
N GLY A 83 9.25 13.71 0.38
CA GLY A 83 9.85 13.07 -0.80
C GLY A 83 9.16 11.78 -1.23
N ILE A 84 8.32 11.17 -0.38
CA ILE A 84 7.53 9.99 -0.73
C ILE A 84 6.38 10.42 -1.65
N THR A 85 6.46 10.00 -2.90
CA THR A 85 5.46 10.26 -3.93
C THR A 85 4.31 9.24 -3.89
N ASP A 86 3.13 9.63 -4.39
CA ASP A 86 2.00 8.70 -4.50
C ASP A 86 2.33 7.53 -5.43
N ALA A 87 3.17 7.75 -6.44
CA ALA A 87 3.64 6.70 -7.34
C ALA A 87 4.42 5.61 -6.60
N GLN A 88 5.29 5.98 -5.64
CA GLN A 88 6.01 5.01 -4.81
C GLN A 88 5.06 4.25 -3.88
N ILE A 89 4.11 4.94 -3.25
CA ILE A 89 3.10 4.29 -2.39
C ILE A 89 2.28 3.29 -3.21
N ILE A 90 1.81 3.68 -4.40
CA ILE A 90 1.04 2.78 -5.28
C ILE A 90 1.91 1.59 -5.72
N ALA A 91 3.18 1.78 -6.03
CA ALA A 91 4.09 0.70 -6.41
C ALA A 91 4.30 -0.29 -5.25
N ALA A 92 4.59 0.20 -4.04
CA ALA A 92 4.74 -0.62 -2.84
C ALA A 92 3.45 -1.40 -2.53
N VAL A 93 2.30 -0.72 -2.55
CA VAL A 93 0.98 -1.35 -2.34
C VAL A 93 0.68 -2.40 -3.41
N THR A 94 1.04 -2.15 -4.67
CA THR A 94 0.86 -3.11 -5.76
C THR A 94 1.75 -4.34 -5.57
N GLY A 95 3.01 -4.16 -5.15
CA GLY A 95 3.90 -5.26 -4.80
C GLY A 95 3.35 -6.12 -3.66
N MET A 96 2.89 -5.46 -2.60
CA MET A 96 2.27 -6.13 -1.45
C MET A 96 0.98 -6.87 -1.84
N TRP A 97 0.14 -6.25 -2.67
CA TRP A 97 -1.06 -6.88 -3.21
C TRP A 97 -0.74 -8.16 -3.98
N ASN A 98 0.24 -8.09 -4.88
CA ASN A 98 0.65 -9.25 -5.67
C ASN A 98 1.16 -10.39 -4.78
N SER A 99 1.89 -10.07 -3.70
CA SER A 99 2.32 -11.05 -2.71
C SER A 99 1.14 -11.68 -1.95
N LEU A 100 0.12 -10.90 -1.59
CA LEU A 100 -1.08 -11.40 -0.92
C LEU A 100 -1.98 -12.24 -1.84
N SER A 101 -1.99 -11.93 -3.14
CA SER A 101 -2.83 -12.59 -4.14
C SER A 101 -2.20 -13.79 -4.84
N ASN A 102 -0.92 -14.09 -4.55
CA ASN A 102 -0.21 -15.28 -5.02
C ASN A 102 -0.37 -16.48 -4.06
N VAL A 103 -1.20 -16.33 -3.03
CA VAL A 103 -1.63 -17.37 -2.09
C VAL A 103 -2.99 -17.88 -2.54
#